data_AF-K0VJ06-F1
#
_entry.id   AF-K0VJ06-F1
#
_cell.length_a   1.000
_cell.length_b   1.000
_cell.length_c   1.000
_cell.angle_alpha   90.00
_cell.angle_beta   90.00
_cell.angle_gamma   90.00
#
_symmetry.space_group_name_H-M   'P 1'
#
loop_
_entity.id
_entity.type
_entity.pdbx_description
1 polymer ?
#
loop_
_entity_poly.entity_id
_entity_poly.type
_entity_poly.pdbx_seq_one_letter_code
_entity_poly.pdbx_strand_id
1 'polypeptide(L)'
;ASRESGSAAGKPAPSVSRYAWHRVRRIMPAYVITVVAAYLVYHFRTAGPNPGHTWEGLFRNLTLTQIYTDNYLFSYLHQGLTQMWSLAVEVAFYVALPLLAYLLLVVLCRRRWRPGLLLTGLAALALVSPAWMWLVHDTTFLPDGAKLWLPGYLAWFVGGMLLAALQPLGVRAYALACVPLALACYLIASTPIAGEPTTSPAELREALAKTVFYAVIATLVVAPLALRGSRGEDRDGWYAGLLASRPMVFLGEISYEIFLIHLVLMELVMVEVLRYPIYTGSVWLLFFGTMAVTIPLAWLLHRFTRVRA
;
A
#
# COMPACT_ATOMS: atom_id res chain seq x y z
N ALA A 1 -0.74 41.58 -23.91
CA ALA A 1 -0.85 41.26 -22.47
C ALA A 1 -1.45 39.86 -22.33
N SER A 2 -0.58 38.87 -22.28
CA SER A 2 -0.86 37.43 -22.36
C SER A 2 -1.41 36.89 -21.04
N ARG A 3 -2.65 36.43 -21.06
CA ARG A 3 -3.20 35.49 -20.07
C ARG A 3 -2.65 34.11 -20.41
N GLU A 4 -1.58 33.66 -19.75
CA GLU A 4 -1.07 32.30 -19.94
C GLU A 4 -0.90 31.54 -18.61
N SER A 5 -1.52 30.36 -18.60
CA SER A 5 -1.27 29.17 -17.76
C SER A 5 -1.85 29.15 -16.32
N GLY A 6 -3.15 29.37 -16.21
CA GLY A 6 -3.93 28.93 -15.04
C GLY A 6 -4.35 27.47 -15.17
N SER A 7 -3.62 26.54 -14.54
CA SER A 7 -3.85 25.08 -14.52
C SER A 7 -3.85 24.42 -15.90
N ALA A 8 -3.13 23.32 -16.10
CA ALA A 8 -3.00 22.65 -17.41
C ALA A 8 -4.32 22.12 -18.02
N ALA A 9 -5.49 22.37 -17.41
CA ALA A 9 -6.79 22.03 -17.98
C ALA A 9 -7.96 22.99 -17.61
N GLY A 10 -7.74 24.12 -16.93
CA GLY A 10 -8.82 25.05 -16.55
C GLY A 10 -9.94 24.44 -15.68
N LYS A 11 -9.74 23.25 -15.12
CA LYS A 11 -10.76 22.54 -14.33
C LYS A 11 -10.78 23.10 -12.90
N PRO A 12 -11.97 23.28 -12.30
CA PRO A 12 -12.07 23.67 -10.89
C PRO A 12 -11.32 22.67 -10.01
N ALA A 13 -10.71 23.17 -8.94
CA ALA A 13 -9.98 22.33 -7.99
C ALA A 13 -10.90 21.22 -7.46
N PRO A 14 -10.44 19.95 -7.42
CA PRO A 14 -11.28 18.85 -6.94
C PRO A 14 -11.65 19.07 -5.48
N SER A 15 -12.93 18.90 -5.13
CA SER A 15 -13.41 19.07 -3.76
C SER A 15 -12.90 17.94 -2.87
N VAL A 16 -12.27 18.29 -1.74
CA VAL A 16 -11.75 17.33 -0.74
C VAL A 16 -12.85 16.40 -0.21
N SER A 17 -14.05 16.95 0.02
CA SER A 17 -15.20 16.17 0.50
C SER A 17 -15.62 15.06 -0.49
N ARG A 18 -15.78 15.38 -1.79
CA ARG A 18 -16.10 14.37 -2.81
C ARG A 18 -15.01 13.30 -2.91
N TYR A 19 -13.74 13.72 -2.84
CA TYR A 19 -12.60 12.81 -2.84
C TYR A 19 -12.66 11.82 -1.67
N ALA A 20 -12.83 12.32 -0.44
CA ALA A 20 -12.92 11.48 0.76
C ALA A 20 -14.12 10.52 0.68
N TRP A 21 -15.28 11.02 0.27
CA TRP A 21 -16.50 10.20 0.17
C TRP A 21 -16.38 9.05 -0.83
N HIS A 22 -15.78 9.29 -1.99
CA HIS A 22 -15.55 8.26 -3.00
C HIS A 22 -14.60 7.17 -2.50
N ARG A 23 -13.58 7.54 -1.71
CA ARG A 23 -12.64 6.59 -1.12
C ARG A 23 -13.31 5.75 -0.04
N VAL A 24 -14.02 6.39 0.89
CA VAL A 24 -14.74 5.71 1.99
C VAL A 24 -15.75 4.70 1.45
N ARG A 25 -16.58 5.09 0.47
CA ARG A 25 -17.58 4.18 -0.13
C ARG A 25 -16.97 2.99 -0.84
N ARG A 26 -15.75 3.13 -1.37
CA ARG A 26 -15.06 2.04 -2.05
C ARG A 26 -14.37 1.08 -1.07
N ILE A 27 -13.79 1.60 0.01
CA ILE A 27 -12.92 0.85 0.90
C ILE A 27 -13.70 0.23 2.07
N MET A 28 -14.51 1.04 2.77
CA MET A 28 -15.09 0.65 4.06
C MET A 28 -16.04 -0.55 4.01
N PRO A 29 -16.92 -0.74 2.99
CA PRO A 29 -17.89 -1.85 3.03
C PRO A 29 -17.23 -3.22 3.10
N ALA A 30 -16.29 -3.51 2.20
CA ALA A 30 -15.57 -4.79 2.21
C ALA A 30 -14.67 -4.92 3.43
N TYR A 31 -14.02 -3.83 3.86
CA TYR A 31 -13.19 -3.83 5.06
C TYR A 31 -13.97 -4.21 6.32
N VAL A 32 -15.10 -3.54 6.58
CA VAL A 32 -15.92 -3.79 7.77
C VAL A 32 -16.45 -5.22 7.77
N ILE A 33 -16.92 -5.73 6.62
CA ILE A 33 -17.37 -7.12 6.49
C ILE A 33 -16.23 -8.08 6.85
N THR A 34 -15.03 -7.86 6.32
CA THR A 34 -13.87 -8.72 6.59
C THR A 34 -13.46 -8.67 8.06
N VAL A 35 -13.38 -7.48 8.67
CA VAL A 35 -13.01 -7.34 10.09
C VAL A 35 -14.03 -8.06 10.97
N VAL A 36 -15.33 -7.82 10.76
CA VAL A 36 -16.38 -8.48 11.55
C VAL A 36 -16.35 -9.99 11.34
N ALA A 37 -16.21 -10.46 10.09
CA ALA A 37 -16.13 -11.89 9.79
C ALA A 37 -14.91 -12.55 10.44
N ALA A 38 -13.74 -11.92 10.40
CA ALA A 38 -12.54 -12.42 11.07
C ALA A 38 -12.77 -12.53 12.58
N TYR A 39 -13.22 -11.46 13.24
CA TYR A 39 -13.51 -11.50 14.68
C TYR A 39 -14.56 -12.56 15.06
N LEU A 40 -15.56 -12.81 14.21
CA LEU A 40 -16.53 -13.90 14.40
C LEU A 40 -15.87 -15.28 14.28
N VAL A 41 -15.04 -15.52 13.26
CA VAL A 41 -14.33 -16.81 13.09
C VAL A 41 -13.48 -17.12 14.32
N TYR A 42 -12.71 -16.15 14.82
CA TYR A 42 -11.87 -16.35 16.00
C TYR A 42 -12.62 -16.24 17.34
N HIS A 43 -13.90 -15.84 17.35
CA HIS A 43 -14.76 -16.00 18.53
C HIS A 43 -15.11 -17.46 18.76
N PHE A 44 -15.36 -18.22 17.68
CA PHE A 44 -15.68 -19.65 17.75
C PHE A 44 -14.45 -20.57 17.70
N ARG A 45 -13.30 -20.05 17.27
CA ARG A 45 -12.04 -20.80 17.17
C ARG A 45 -11.05 -20.39 18.25
N THR A 46 -10.64 -21.35 19.09
CA THR A 46 -9.53 -21.16 20.02
C THR A 46 -8.20 -21.32 19.28
N ALA A 47 -7.71 -20.24 18.66
CA ALA A 47 -6.32 -20.15 18.22
C ALA A 47 -5.42 -19.78 19.43
N GLY A 48 -4.12 -20.10 19.38
CA GLY A 48 -3.12 -19.82 20.43
C GLY A 48 -3.02 -18.33 20.82
N PRO A 49 -2.07 -17.92 21.68
CA PRO A 49 -2.16 -16.70 22.52
C PRO A 49 -2.86 -15.54 21.81
N ASN A 50 -3.93 -15.07 22.44
CA ASN A 50 -4.97 -14.24 21.84
C ASN A 50 -4.89 -12.81 22.39
N PRO A 51 -3.93 -11.99 21.92
CA PRO A 51 -3.81 -10.63 22.41
C PRO A 51 -4.89 -9.71 21.82
N GLY A 52 -5.25 -9.88 20.54
CA GLY A 52 -6.07 -8.92 19.80
C GLY A 52 -7.57 -9.24 19.64
N HIS A 53 -8.09 -10.38 20.11
CA HIS A 53 -9.52 -10.73 19.94
C HIS A 53 -10.37 -10.16 21.09
N THR A 54 -10.14 -8.89 21.41
CA THR A 54 -10.91 -8.12 22.40
C THR A 54 -11.89 -7.17 21.70
N TRP A 55 -12.91 -6.73 22.43
CA TRP A 55 -13.83 -5.69 21.94
C TRP A 55 -13.08 -4.38 21.62
N GLU A 56 -12.06 -4.06 22.40
CA GLU A 56 -11.16 -2.93 22.11
C GLU A 56 -10.40 -3.15 20.80
N GLY A 57 -9.81 -4.32 20.59
CA GLY A 57 -9.14 -4.67 19.32
C GLY A 57 -10.08 -4.56 18.12
N LEU A 58 -11.33 -5.02 18.25
CA LEU A 58 -12.35 -4.89 17.20
C LEU A 58 -12.62 -3.43 16.88
N PHE A 59 -12.86 -2.61 17.91
CA PHE A 59 -13.12 -1.18 17.74
C PHE A 59 -11.94 -0.50 17.03
N ARG A 60 -10.70 -0.77 17.47
CA ARG A 60 -9.49 -0.20 16.89
C ARG A 60 -9.28 -0.59 15.44
N ASN A 61 -9.55 -1.84 15.06
CA ASN A 61 -9.51 -2.27 13.67
C ASN A 61 -10.61 -1.57 12.85
N LEU A 62 -11.85 -1.54 13.33
CA LEU A 62 -12.94 -0.85 12.63
C LEU A 62 -12.68 0.66 12.43
N THR A 63 -11.97 1.30 13.36
CA THR A 63 -11.57 2.71 13.25
C THR A 63 -10.22 2.93 12.56
N LEU A 64 -9.53 1.88 12.13
CA LEU A 64 -8.18 1.94 11.53
C LEU A 64 -7.12 2.60 12.44
N THR A 65 -7.28 2.47 13.76
CA THR A 65 -6.38 3.06 14.78
C THR A 65 -5.53 2.03 15.50
N GLN A 66 -5.55 0.77 15.04
CA GLN A 66 -4.82 -0.34 15.64
C GLN A 66 -3.30 -0.11 15.69
N ILE A 67 -2.73 0.64 14.75
CA ILE A 67 -1.27 0.92 14.70
C ILE A 67 -0.81 2.04 15.65
N TYR A 68 -1.74 2.82 16.22
CA TYR A 68 -1.42 3.94 17.13
C TYR A 68 -1.50 3.48 18.59
N THR A 69 -0.66 2.53 18.97
CA THR A 69 -0.62 1.97 20.33
C THR A 69 0.76 1.47 20.71
N ASP A 70 1.00 1.45 22.01
CA ASP A 70 2.07 0.67 22.62
C ASP A 70 1.73 -0.83 22.51
N ASN A 71 2.77 -1.66 22.41
CA ASN A 71 2.65 -3.12 22.33
C ASN A 71 1.74 -3.63 21.20
N TYR A 72 1.70 -2.95 20.05
CA TYR A 72 0.86 -3.35 18.90
C TYR A 72 0.96 -4.86 18.59
N LEU A 73 2.19 -5.37 18.48
CA LEU A 73 2.49 -6.77 18.17
C LEU A 73 2.00 -7.76 19.25
N PHE A 74 1.95 -7.32 20.51
CA PHE A 74 1.68 -8.18 21.66
C PHE A 74 0.29 -7.98 22.28
N SER A 75 -0.43 -6.91 21.96
CA SER A 75 -1.69 -6.55 22.62
C SER A 75 -2.86 -6.37 21.66
N TYR A 76 -2.63 -6.05 20.38
CA TYR A 76 -3.73 -5.71 19.46
C TYR A 76 -3.60 -6.33 18.06
N LEU A 77 -2.50 -7.03 17.79
CA LEU A 77 -2.30 -7.74 16.54
C LEU A 77 -3.26 -8.94 16.48
N HIS A 78 -4.23 -8.86 15.58
CA HIS A 78 -5.14 -9.95 15.30
C HIS A 78 -4.50 -10.89 14.26
N GLN A 79 -4.43 -12.19 14.56
CA GLN A 79 -3.64 -13.18 13.80
C GLN A 79 -4.04 -13.23 12.31
N GLY A 80 -5.34 -13.15 12.00
CA GLY A 80 -5.84 -13.11 10.63
C GLY A 80 -5.83 -11.73 9.95
N LEU A 81 -5.52 -10.64 10.66
CA LEU A 81 -5.62 -9.26 10.17
C LEU A 81 -4.28 -8.50 10.25
N THR A 82 -3.15 -9.22 10.30
CA THR A 82 -1.84 -8.60 10.47
C THR A 82 -1.50 -7.62 9.35
N GLN A 83 -1.98 -7.83 8.13
CA GLN A 83 -1.80 -6.96 6.96
C GLN A 83 -2.54 -5.62 7.06
N MET A 84 -3.52 -5.46 7.97
CA MET A 84 -4.39 -4.28 8.00
C MET A 84 -3.68 -2.98 8.40
N TRP A 85 -2.45 -3.05 8.91
CA TRP A 85 -1.61 -1.88 9.15
C TRP A 85 -1.44 -1.03 7.88
N SER A 86 -1.30 -1.66 6.72
CA SER A 86 -1.06 -0.93 5.46
C SER A 86 -2.29 -0.13 5.03
N LEU A 87 -3.50 -0.62 5.34
CA LEU A 87 -4.74 0.10 5.10
C LEU A 87 -4.90 1.31 6.03
N ALA A 88 -4.49 1.18 7.30
CA ALA A 88 -4.45 2.32 8.23
C ALA A 88 -3.47 3.41 7.73
N VAL A 89 -2.30 3.01 7.24
CA VAL A 89 -1.34 3.92 6.59
C VAL A 89 -1.94 4.57 5.34
N GLU A 90 -2.65 3.83 4.51
CA GLU A 90 -3.31 4.35 3.30
C GLU A 90 -4.37 5.39 3.65
N VAL A 91 -5.21 5.15 4.66
CA VAL A 91 -6.21 6.13 5.12
C VAL A 91 -5.54 7.36 5.73
N ALA A 92 -4.49 7.18 6.53
CA ALA A 92 -3.69 8.30 7.03
C ALA A 92 -3.10 9.15 5.89
N PHE A 93 -2.60 8.50 4.83
CA PHE A 93 -2.13 9.20 3.63
C PHE A 93 -3.26 9.99 2.97
N TYR A 94 -4.47 9.43 2.81
CA TYR A 94 -5.60 10.15 2.23
C TYR A 94 -6.05 11.35 3.05
N VAL A 95 -5.94 11.28 4.37
CA VAL A 95 -6.19 12.42 5.27
C VAL A 95 -5.09 13.47 5.15
N ALA A 96 -3.82 13.06 5.02
CA ALA A 96 -2.68 13.97 4.86
C ALA A 96 -2.57 14.58 3.45
N LEU A 97 -3.11 13.92 2.42
CA LEU A 97 -2.93 14.30 1.02
C LEU A 97 -3.39 15.73 0.69
N PRO A 98 -4.55 16.24 1.16
CA PRO A 98 -4.94 17.63 0.93
C PRO A 98 -3.94 18.64 1.50
N LEU A 99 -3.38 18.35 2.69
CA LEU A 99 -2.36 19.18 3.32
C LEU A 99 -1.05 19.14 2.53
N LEU A 100 -0.58 17.95 2.13
CA LEU A 100 0.61 17.79 1.28
C LEU A 100 0.44 18.50 -0.07
N ALA A 101 -0.73 18.38 -0.69
CA ALA A 101 -1.06 19.07 -1.93
C ALA A 101 -1.07 20.59 -1.74
N TYR A 102 -1.60 21.10 -0.62
CA TYR A 102 -1.55 22.52 -0.28
C TYR A 102 -0.10 23.01 -0.12
N LEU A 103 0.72 22.29 0.65
CA LEU A 103 2.13 22.64 0.86
C LEU A 103 2.92 22.65 -0.45
N LEU A 104 2.79 21.61 -1.26
CA LEU A 104 3.53 21.49 -2.52
C LEU A 104 3.02 22.47 -3.59
N LEU A 105 1.71 22.52 -3.82
CA LEU A 105 1.16 23.28 -4.94
C LEU A 105 0.94 24.76 -4.60
N VAL A 106 0.53 25.09 -3.37
CA VAL A 106 0.22 26.47 -2.96
C VAL A 106 1.42 27.14 -2.30
N VAL A 107 2.04 26.52 -1.30
CA VAL A 107 3.14 27.15 -0.56
C VAL A 107 4.43 27.14 -1.40
N LEU A 108 4.85 25.98 -1.88
CA LEU A 108 6.11 25.80 -2.61
C LEU A 108 6.00 26.27 -4.08
N CYS A 109 5.02 25.78 -4.83
CA CYS A 109 4.86 26.13 -6.25
C CYS A 109 4.08 27.43 -6.49
N ARG A 110 3.53 28.09 -5.45
CA ARG A 110 2.76 29.34 -5.56
C ARG A 110 1.61 29.30 -6.58
N ARG A 111 0.93 28.16 -6.68
CA ARG A 111 -0.14 27.86 -7.66
C ARG A 111 0.28 27.99 -9.13
N ARG A 112 1.59 27.98 -9.41
CA ARG A 112 2.14 27.99 -10.77
C ARG A 112 2.75 26.65 -11.09
N TRP A 113 2.74 26.26 -12.36
CA TRP A 113 3.44 25.06 -12.81
C TRP A 113 4.95 25.28 -12.74
N ARG A 114 5.60 24.65 -11.74
CA ARG A 114 7.05 24.74 -11.51
C ARG A 114 7.59 23.33 -11.28
N PRO A 115 7.79 22.54 -12.35
CA PRO A 115 8.12 21.12 -12.23
C PRO A 115 9.40 20.87 -11.45
N GLY A 116 10.45 21.67 -11.68
CA GLY A 116 11.70 21.54 -10.91
C GLY A 116 11.49 21.68 -9.40
N LEU A 117 10.75 22.70 -8.95
CA LEU A 117 10.44 22.88 -7.52
C LEU A 117 9.51 21.80 -6.97
N LEU A 118 8.56 21.31 -7.78
CA LEU A 118 7.68 20.22 -7.36
C LEU A 118 8.48 18.93 -7.16
N LEU A 119 9.37 18.60 -8.09
CA LEU A 119 10.23 17.42 -8.01
C LEU A 119 11.21 17.51 -6.82
N THR A 120 11.80 18.68 -6.56
CA THR A 120 12.65 18.86 -5.37
C THR A 120 11.85 18.77 -4.08
N GLY A 121 10.63 19.34 -4.03
CA GLY A 121 9.73 19.21 -2.90
C GLY A 121 9.32 17.77 -2.63
N LEU A 122 9.05 16.98 -3.68
CA LEU A 122 8.77 15.55 -3.56
C LEU A 122 10.01 14.76 -3.12
N ALA A 123 11.20 15.07 -3.63
CA ALA A 123 12.44 14.45 -3.18
C ALA A 123 12.70 14.73 -1.69
N ALA A 124 12.48 15.96 -1.23
CA ALA A 124 12.56 16.31 0.18
C ALA A 124 11.52 15.55 1.02
N LEU A 125 10.30 15.38 0.50
CA LEU A 125 9.25 14.60 1.17
C LEU A 125 9.60 13.10 1.26
N ALA A 126 10.29 12.55 0.27
CA ALA A 126 10.77 11.17 0.29
C ALA A 126 11.82 10.93 1.40
N LEU A 127 12.58 11.95 1.79
CA LEU A 127 13.56 11.86 2.90
C LEU A 127 12.91 11.76 4.28
N VAL A 128 11.60 12.04 4.41
CA VAL A 128 10.87 11.87 5.67
C VAL A 128 10.87 10.42 6.11
N SER A 129 10.77 9.46 5.19
CA SER A 129 10.75 8.03 5.52
C SER A 129 12.05 7.51 6.14
N PRO A 130 13.23 7.71 5.54
CA PRO A 130 14.49 7.33 6.19
C PRO A 130 14.75 8.13 7.48
N ALA A 131 14.38 9.41 7.54
CA ALA A 131 14.51 10.20 8.78
C ALA A 131 13.60 9.66 9.90
N TRP A 132 12.40 9.22 9.57
CA TRP A 132 11.48 8.58 10.53
C TRP A 132 12.01 7.24 11.01
N MET A 133 12.54 6.40 10.10
CA MET A 133 13.18 5.15 10.49
C MET A 133 14.35 5.39 11.43
N TRP A 134 15.19 6.41 11.15
CA TRP A 134 16.25 6.81 12.06
C TRP A 134 15.70 7.21 13.44
N LEU A 135 14.70 8.09 13.48
CA LEU A 135 14.08 8.56 14.72
C LEU A 135 13.51 7.41 15.57
N VAL A 136 12.74 6.49 14.97
CA VAL A 136 12.08 5.40 15.70
C VAL A 136 13.07 4.33 16.19
N HIS A 137 14.26 4.22 15.60
CA HIS A 137 15.31 3.33 16.11
C HIS A 137 16.20 3.99 17.17
N ASP A 138 16.33 5.32 17.14
CA ASP A 138 17.14 6.09 18.10
C ASP A 138 16.37 6.41 19.39
N THR A 139 15.05 6.56 19.30
CA THR A 139 14.20 7.02 20.40
C THR A 139 13.41 5.89 21.04
N THR A 140 13.23 5.96 22.36
CA THR A 140 12.48 4.98 23.16
C THR A 140 11.14 5.51 23.68
N PHE A 141 10.84 6.79 23.45
CA PHE A 141 9.59 7.42 23.91
C PHE A 141 8.41 7.19 22.94
N LEU A 142 8.69 6.73 21.72
CA LEU A 142 7.66 6.45 20.72
C LEU A 142 7.11 5.02 20.91
N PRO A 143 5.81 4.80 20.68
CA PRO A 143 5.23 3.47 20.68
C PRO A 143 5.89 2.53 19.69
N ASP A 144 5.93 1.22 19.97
CA ASP A 144 6.44 0.21 19.03
C ASP A 144 5.75 0.25 17.65
N GLY A 145 4.46 0.59 17.65
CA GLY A 145 3.66 0.77 16.43
C GLY A 145 4.14 1.92 15.54
N ALA A 146 4.98 2.84 16.04
CA ALA A 146 5.49 4.00 15.30
C ALA A 146 6.31 3.59 14.07
N LYS A 147 6.93 2.40 14.08
CA LYS A 147 7.58 1.82 12.89
C LYS A 147 6.62 1.64 11.72
N LEU A 148 5.33 1.44 12.01
CA LEU A 148 4.26 1.21 11.03
C LEU A 148 3.54 2.50 10.59
N TRP A 149 3.92 3.68 11.08
CA TRP A 149 3.20 4.92 10.80
C TRP A 149 3.51 5.49 9.41
N LEU A 150 2.59 6.34 8.93
CA LEU A 150 2.67 7.00 7.63
C LEU A 150 4.05 7.58 7.27
N PRO A 151 4.77 8.29 8.16
CA PRO A 151 6.05 8.88 7.79
C PRO A 151 7.06 7.84 7.28
N GLY A 152 7.08 6.64 7.86
CA GLY A 152 7.96 5.53 7.45
C GLY A 152 7.69 5.00 6.03
N TYR A 153 6.47 5.16 5.52
CA TYR A 153 6.05 4.66 4.20
C TYR A 153 5.78 5.76 3.18
N LEU A 154 5.90 7.02 3.58
CA LEU A 154 5.59 8.17 2.75
C LEU A 154 6.32 8.13 1.40
N ALA A 155 7.59 7.72 1.38
CA ALA A 155 8.41 7.58 0.17
C ALA A 155 7.75 6.70 -0.91
N TRP A 156 6.98 5.68 -0.53
CA TRP A 156 6.30 4.79 -1.48
C TRP A 156 5.17 5.51 -2.20
N PHE A 157 4.40 6.34 -1.47
CA PHE A 157 3.38 7.21 -2.05
C PHE A 157 4.00 8.32 -2.90
N VAL A 158 5.12 8.89 -2.44
CA VAL A 158 5.87 9.91 -3.20
C VAL A 158 6.32 9.35 -4.55
N GLY A 159 6.71 8.07 -4.64
CA GLY A 159 7.01 7.41 -5.92
C GLY A 159 5.91 7.58 -6.96
N GLY A 160 4.65 7.29 -6.59
CA GLY A 160 3.49 7.52 -7.45
C GLY A 160 3.24 9.00 -7.77
N MET A 161 3.43 9.90 -6.80
CA MET A 161 3.30 11.35 -7.01
C MET A 161 4.36 11.90 -7.97
N LEU A 162 5.59 11.40 -7.89
CA LEU A 162 6.68 11.74 -8.82
C LEU A 162 6.31 11.33 -10.24
N LEU A 163 5.79 10.11 -10.44
CA LEU A 163 5.33 9.67 -11.76
C LEU A 163 4.23 10.58 -12.30
N ALA A 164 3.26 10.98 -11.47
CA ALA A 164 2.21 11.91 -11.86
C ALA A 164 2.76 13.31 -12.23
N ALA A 165 3.80 13.79 -11.54
CA ALA A 165 4.45 15.06 -11.85
C ALA A 165 5.32 15.00 -13.13
N LEU A 166 5.91 13.83 -13.43
CA LEU A 166 6.73 13.58 -14.62
C LEU A 166 5.89 13.35 -15.88
N GLN A 167 4.67 12.82 -15.74
CA GLN A 167 3.75 12.54 -16.85
C GLN A 167 3.51 13.75 -17.79
N PRO A 168 3.17 14.97 -17.31
CA PRO A 168 3.01 16.14 -18.18
C PRO A 168 4.33 16.67 -18.79
N LEU A 169 5.49 16.24 -18.28
CA LEU A 169 6.80 16.59 -18.85
C LEU A 169 7.16 15.71 -20.06
N GLY A 170 6.34 14.73 -20.41
CA GLY A 170 6.58 13.83 -21.54
C GLY A 170 7.73 12.85 -21.30
N VAL A 171 8.17 12.67 -20.05
CA VAL A 171 9.16 11.66 -19.66
C VAL A 171 8.60 10.28 -19.98
N ARG A 172 9.44 9.42 -20.54
CA ARG A 172 9.08 8.04 -20.89
C ARG A 172 9.83 7.06 -19.99
N ALA A 173 9.16 6.00 -19.58
CA ALA A 173 9.78 4.89 -18.87
C ALA A 173 9.57 3.60 -19.68
N TYR A 174 10.66 2.88 -19.94
CA TYR A 174 10.63 1.66 -20.75
C TYR A 174 10.54 0.44 -19.85
N ALA A 175 9.53 -0.40 -20.07
CA ALA A 175 9.35 -1.64 -19.30
C ALA A 175 10.56 -2.58 -19.39
N LEU A 176 11.27 -2.59 -20.52
CA LEU A 176 12.51 -3.37 -20.68
C LEU A 176 13.63 -2.96 -19.72
N ALA A 177 13.64 -1.71 -19.24
CA ALA A 177 14.62 -1.26 -18.25
C ALA A 177 14.03 -1.33 -16.83
N CYS A 178 12.79 -0.84 -16.66
CA CYS A 178 12.17 -0.75 -15.33
C CYS A 178 11.87 -2.11 -14.72
N VAL A 179 11.38 -3.10 -15.49
CA VAL A 179 11.00 -4.41 -14.95
C VAL A 179 12.23 -5.22 -14.50
N PRO A 180 13.31 -5.38 -15.30
CA PRO A 180 14.51 -6.05 -14.82
C PRO A 180 15.18 -5.33 -13.65
N LEU A 181 15.17 -4.00 -13.64
CA LEU A 181 15.72 -3.24 -12.52
C LEU A 181 14.88 -3.43 -11.24
N ALA A 182 13.54 -3.41 -11.34
CA ALA A 182 12.66 -3.71 -10.23
C ALA A 182 12.88 -5.14 -9.71
N LEU A 183 13.07 -6.11 -10.62
CA LEU A 183 13.39 -7.49 -10.26
C LEU A 183 14.76 -7.59 -9.56
N ALA A 184 15.78 -6.90 -10.07
CA ALA A 184 17.10 -6.85 -9.42
C ALA A 184 17.01 -6.24 -8.02
N CYS A 185 16.31 -5.12 -7.86
CA CYS A 185 16.04 -4.51 -6.56
C CYS A 185 15.30 -5.47 -5.63
N TYR A 186 14.30 -6.21 -6.13
CA TYR A 186 13.57 -7.21 -5.35
C TYR A 186 14.47 -8.37 -4.90
N LEU A 187 15.33 -8.88 -5.79
CA LEU A 187 16.28 -9.93 -5.44
C LEU A 187 17.28 -9.46 -4.40
N ILE A 188 17.82 -8.24 -4.52
CA ILE A 188 18.71 -7.63 -3.52
C ILE A 188 17.97 -7.47 -2.19
N ALA A 189 16.74 -6.97 -2.21
CA ALA A 189 15.91 -6.81 -1.01
C ALA A 189 15.44 -8.14 -0.41
N SER A 190 15.61 -9.26 -1.11
CA SER A 190 15.36 -10.61 -0.61
C SER A 190 16.60 -11.25 0.02
N THR A 191 17.73 -10.54 0.06
CA THR A 191 18.96 -10.96 0.74
C THR A 191 19.03 -10.41 2.17
N PRO A 192 19.95 -10.88 3.03
CA PRO A 192 20.16 -10.34 4.38
C PRO A 192 20.45 -8.84 4.46
N ILE A 193 20.76 -8.18 3.34
CA ILE A 193 20.92 -6.71 3.26
C ILE A 193 19.65 -5.98 3.75
N ALA A 194 18.47 -6.56 3.49
CA ALA A 194 17.19 -6.02 3.92
C ALA A 194 16.71 -6.60 5.26
N GLY A 195 17.52 -7.42 5.92
CA GLY A 195 17.20 -8.08 7.19
C GLY A 195 16.21 -9.23 7.07
N GLU A 196 15.66 -9.62 8.21
CA GLU A 196 14.66 -10.69 8.34
C GLU A 196 13.40 -10.39 7.52
N PRO A 197 12.59 -11.39 7.11
CA PRO A 197 11.37 -11.18 6.32
C PRO A 197 10.20 -10.60 7.15
N THR A 198 10.47 -9.57 7.94
CA THR A 198 9.53 -8.87 8.82
C THR A 198 9.30 -7.43 8.36
N THR A 199 8.13 -6.88 8.68
CA THR A 199 7.76 -5.49 8.37
C THR A 199 8.49 -4.48 9.26
N SER A 200 9.00 -4.91 10.41
CA SER A 200 9.69 -4.06 11.38
C SER A 200 11.04 -4.69 11.75
N PRO A 201 12.09 -4.44 10.94
CA PRO A 201 13.44 -4.93 11.23
C PRO A 201 13.94 -4.46 12.59
N ALA A 202 14.85 -5.24 13.18
CA ALA A 202 15.53 -4.87 14.41
C ALA A 202 16.61 -3.81 14.16
N GLU A 203 17.31 -3.91 13.02
CA GLU A 203 18.40 -2.98 12.69
C GLU A 203 17.93 -1.82 11.80
N LEU A 204 18.44 -0.62 12.09
CA LEU A 204 18.20 0.58 11.29
C LEU A 204 18.64 0.41 9.83
N ARG A 205 19.80 -0.23 9.59
CA ARG A 205 20.34 -0.45 8.23
C ARG A 205 19.35 -1.22 7.37
N GLU A 206 18.75 -2.26 7.94
CA GLU A 206 17.78 -3.13 7.28
C GLU A 206 16.48 -2.37 6.99
N ALA A 207 16.00 -1.58 7.95
CA ALA A 207 14.82 -0.73 7.79
C ALA A 207 15.01 0.31 6.68
N LEU A 208 16.18 0.96 6.62
CA LEU A 208 16.52 1.92 5.57
C LEU A 208 16.63 1.24 4.20
N ALA A 209 17.32 0.11 4.12
CA ALA A 209 17.45 -0.67 2.89
C ALA A 209 16.07 -1.07 2.35
N LYS A 210 15.19 -1.64 3.18
CA LYS A 210 13.82 -1.98 2.81
C LYS A 210 13.03 -0.78 2.32
N THR A 211 13.07 0.32 3.07
CA THR A 211 12.35 1.55 2.72
C THR A 211 12.72 2.02 1.33
N VAL A 212 14.03 2.08 1.02
CA VAL A 212 14.55 2.53 -0.27
C VAL A 212 14.25 1.54 -1.39
N PHE A 213 14.58 0.26 -1.23
CA PHE A 213 14.35 -0.74 -2.28
C PHE A 213 12.87 -0.90 -2.59
N TYR A 214 11.99 -0.92 -1.60
CA TYR A 214 10.54 -1.04 -1.84
C TYR A 214 9.97 0.22 -2.49
N ALA A 215 10.47 1.42 -2.14
CA ALA A 215 10.09 2.65 -2.83
C ALA A 215 10.47 2.60 -4.32
N VAL A 216 11.69 2.14 -4.62
CA VAL A 216 12.20 1.99 -5.98
C VAL A 216 11.40 0.96 -6.75
N ILE A 217 11.17 -0.23 -6.19
CA ILE A 217 10.38 -1.30 -6.81
C ILE A 217 8.96 -0.81 -7.12
N ALA A 218 8.28 -0.22 -6.13
CA ALA A 218 6.92 0.30 -6.31
C ALA A 218 6.85 1.35 -7.43
N THR A 219 7.85 2.25 -7.50
CA THR A 219 7.92 3.27 -8.54
C THR A 219 8.20 2.65 -9.91
N LEU A 220 9.18 1.76 -10.02
CA LEU A 220 9.62 1.17 -11.29
C LEU A 220 8.57 0.25 -11.91
N VAL A 221 7.81 -0.51 -11.12
CA VAL A 221 6.74 -1.38 -11.61
C VAL A 221 5.61 -0.54 -12.24
N VAL A 222 5.31 0.62 -11.66
CA VAL A 222 4.24 1.51 -12.15
C VAL A 222 4.72 2.45 -13.26
N ALA A 223 6.01 2.82 -13.28
CA ALA A 223 6.55 3.83 -14.19
C ALA A 223 6.23 3.61 -15.67
N PRO A 224 6.40 2.41 -16.27
CA PRO A 224 6.08 2.18 -17.68
C PRO A 224 4.59 2.33 -18.01
N LEU A 225 3.71 2.14 -17.02
CA LEU A 225 2.27 2.26 -17.19
C LEU A 225 1.81 3.71 -17.03
N ALA A 226 2.44 4.46 -16.13
CA ALA A 226 2.14 5.86 -15.86
C ALA A 226 2.77 6.81 -16.88
N LEU A 227 3.97 6.51 -17.37
CA LEU A 227 4.78 7.33 -18.27
C LEU A 227 4.75 6.80 -19.71
N ARG A 228 3.54 6.53 -20.21
CA ARG A 228 3.27 6.23 -21.61
C ARG A 228 3.30 7.56 -22.37
N GLY A 229 4.27 7.75 -23.25
CA GLY A 229 4.46 9.02 -23.97
C GLY A 229 3.14 9.55 -24.56
N SER A 230 2.91 10.86 -24.48
CA SER A 230 1.63 11.53 -24.83
C SER A 230 1.32 11.58 -26.35
N ARG A 231 1.92 10.70 -27.17
CA ARG A 231 1.74 10.68 -28.63
C ARG A 231 1.36 9.25 -29.03
N GLY A 232 0.20 9.11 -29.66
CA GLY A 232 -0.59 7.88 -29.75
C GLY A 232 -0.03 6.76 -30.64
N GLU A 233 1.26 6.50 -30.60
CA GLU A 233 1.93 5.46 -31.42
C GLU A 233 2.37 4.22 -30.65
N ASP A 234 2.53 4.27 -29.32
CA ASP A 234 2.92 3.08 -28.54
C ASP A 234 1.72 2.52 -27.75
N ARG A 235 0.78 1.87 -28.45
CA ARG A 235 -0.27 1.06 -27.80
C ARG A 235 0.27 -0.26 -27.21
N ASP A 236 1.48 -0.70 -27.58
CA ASP A 236 1.86 -2.11 -27.45
C ASP A 236 3.22 -2.37 -26.78
N GLY A 237 3.45 -1.80 -25.59
CA GLY A 237 4.49 -2.35 -24.72
C GLY A 237 4.06 -3.74 -24.23
N TRP A 238 4.90 -4.78 -24.38
CA TRP A 238 4.60 -6.15 -23.93
C TRP A 238 4.07 -6.21 -22.49
N TYR A 239 4.61 -5.35 -21.62
CA TYR A 239 4.23 -5.23 -20.21
C TYR A 239 2.82 -4.64 -20.02
N ALA A 240 2.48 -3.62 -20.81
CA ALA A 240 1.14 -3.05 -20.82
C ALA A 240 0.11 -4.05 -21.38
N GLY A 241 0.47 -4.79 -22.44
CA GLY A 241 -0.35 -5.86 -23.01
C GLY A 241 -0.59 -7.00 -22.03
N LEU A 242 0.44 -7.45 -21.33
CA LEU A 242 0.34 -8.49 -20.30
C LEU A 242 -0.62 -8.07 -19.17
N LEU A 243 -0.47 -6.85 -18.66
CA LEU A 243 -1.33 -6.33 -17.59
C LEU A 243 -2.75 -5.97 -18.06
N ALA A 244 -2.94 -5.71 -19.36
CA ALA A 244 -4.25 -5.51 -19.97
C ALA A 244 -4.96 -6.83 -20.33
N SER A 245 -4.31 -7.98 -20.13
CA SER A 245 -4.93 -9.28 -20.37
C SER A 245 -6.14 -9.49 -19.46
N ARG A 246 -7.17 -10.19 -19.96
CA ARG A 246 -8.39 -10.51 -19.20
C ARG A 246 -8.14 -11.08 -17.80
N PRO A 247 -7.24 -12.07 -17.59
CA PRO A 247 -6.99 -12.59 -16.24
C PRO A 247 -6.33 -11.57 -15.32
N MET A 248 -5.42 -10.73 -15.82
CA MET A 248 -4.78 -9.69 -15.01
C MET A 248 -5.75 -8.58 -14.63
N VAL A 249 -6.63 -8.17 -15.54
CA VAL A 249 -7.69 -7.21 -15.25
C VAL A 249 -8.66 -7.79 -14.22
N PHE A 250 -9.10 -9.04 -14.39
CA PHE A 250 -9.95 -9.72 -13.42
C PHE A 250 -9.34 -9.77 -12.02
N LEU A 251 -8.08 -10.22 -11.89
CA LEU A 251 -7.37 -10.24 -10.62
C LEU A 251 -7.20 -8.82 -10.04
N GLY A 252 -6.95 -7.83 -10.90
CA GLY A 252 -6.88 -6.42 -10.51
C GLY A 252 -8.20 -5.88 -9.94
N GLU A 253 -9.34 -6.26 -10.53
CA GLU A 253 -10.67 -5.87 -10.06
C GLU A 253 -10.99 -6.37 -8.65
N ILE A 254 -10.56 -7.60 -8.32
CA ILE A 254 -10.79 -8.24 -7.00
C ILE A 254 -9.58 -8.15 -6.06
N SER A 255 -8.51 -7.46 -6.47
CA SER A 255 -7.23 -7.45 -5.76
C SER A 255 -7.34 -6.91 -4.33
N TYR A 256 -8.25 -5.96 -4.11
CA TYR A 256 -8.52 -5.39 -2.81
C TYR A 256 -9.16 -6.42 -1.87
N GLU A 257 -10.16 -7.14 -2.34
CA GLU A 257 -10.84 -8.18 -1.57
C GLU A 257 -9.90 -9.37 -1.29
N ILE A 258 -9.02 -9.73 -2.24
CA ILE A 258 -7.94 -10.69 -2.01
C ILE A 258 -7.05 -10.19 -0.86
N PHE A 259 -6.55 -8.95 -0.92
CA PHE A 259 -5.74 -8.36 0.14
C PHE A 259 -6.43 -8.42 1.51
N LEU A 260 -7.74 -8.17 1.57
CA LEU A 260 -8.48 -8.18 2.82
C LEU A 260 -8.54 -9.57 3.46
N ILE A 261 -8.86 -10.61 2.70
CA ILE A 261 -9.21 -11.92 3.28
C ILE A 261 -8.07 -12.94 3.24
N HIS A 262 -7.03 -12.73 2.42
CA HIS A 262 -6.03 -13.77 2.16
C HIS A 262 -5.28 -14.24 3.40
N LEU A 263 -4.95 -13.38 4.38
CA LEU A 263 -4.21 -13.85 5.57
C LEU A 263 -5.07 -14.69 6.50
N VAL A 264 -6.35 -14.33 6.71
CA VAL A 264 -7.30 -15.17 7.45
C VAL A 264 -7.41 -16.53 6.77
N LEU A 265 -7.59 -16.55 5.45
CA LEU A 265 -7.74 -17.79 4.70
C LEU A 265 -6.44 -18.59 4.62
N MET A 266 -5.30 -17.93 4.52
CA MET A 266 -3.98 -18.58 4.52
C MET A 266 -3.78 -19.33 5.84
N GLU A 267 -4.10 -18.72 6.97
CA GLU A 267 -4.01 -19.38 8.28
C GLU A 267 -4.96 -20.58 8.37
N LEU A 268 -6.21 -20.44 7.92
CA LEU A 268 -7.18 -21.54 7.90
C LEU A 268 -6.72 -22.69 6.99
N VAL A 269 -6.24 -22.39 5.78
CA VAL A 269 -5.72 -23.41 4.86
C VAL A 269 -4.49 -24.11 5.46
N MET A 270 -3.60 -23.35 6.09
CA MET A 270 -2.40 -23.89 6.69
C MET A 270 -2.70 -24.88 7.83
N VAL A 271 -3.58 -24.49 8.74
CA VAL A 271 -3.88 -25.28 9.93
C VAL A 271 -4.90 -26.39 9.66
N GLU A 272 -6.00 -26.09 8.97
CA GLU A 272 -7.13 -27.02 8.83
C GLU A 272 -6.99 -27.96 7.63
N VAL A 273 -6.44 -27.46 6.51
CA VAL A 273 -6.32 -28.23 5.26
C VAL A 273 -4.97 -28.93 5.18
N LEU A 274 -3.89 -28.18 5.34
CA LEU A 274 -2.53 -28.70 5.18
C LEU A 274 -1.99 -29.36 6.45
N ARG A 275 -2.56 -29.04 7.62
CA ARG A 275 -2.13 -29.53 8.95
C ARG A 275 -0.64 -29.30 9.20
N TYR A 276 -0.09 -28.24 8.65
CA TYR A 276 1.28 -27.81 8.93
C TYR A 276 1.28 -26.80 10.09
N PRO A 277 2.23 -26.91 11.03
CA PRO A 277 2.54 -25.82 11.96
C PRO A 277 2.83 -24.51 11.20
N ILE A 278 2.44 -23.37 11.77
CA ILE A 278 2.62 -22.05 11.15
C ILE A 278 4.10 -21.85 10.72
N TYR A 279 4.31 -21.39 9.49
CA TYR A 279 5.62 -21.28 8.80
C TYR A 279 6.42 -22.58 8.58
N THR A 280 5.76 -23.74 8.56
CA THR A 280 6.38 -25.02 8.14
C THR A 280 5.70 -25.59 6.89
N GLY A 281 6.43 -26.33 6.05
CA GLY A 281 5.89 -26.98 4.85
C GLY A 281 6.23 -26.31 3.51
N SER A 282 5.53 -26.70 2.45
CA SER A 282 5.80 -26.25 1.07
C SER A 282 5.17 -24.89 0.77
N VAL A 283 6.01 -23.90 0.43
CA VAL A 283 5.59 -22.55 0.01
C VAL A 283 4.62 -22.61 -1.17
N TRP A 284 4.87 -23.48 -2.15
CA TRP A 284 4.04 -23.62 -3.34
C TRP A 284 2.65 -24.15 -3.00
N LEU A 285 2.57 -25.15 -2.12
CA LEU A 285 1.30 -25.73 -1.72
C LEU A 285 0.46 -24.74 -0.91
N LEU A 286 1.09 -23.99 0.00
CA LEU A 286 0.43 -22.92 0.74
C LEU A 286 -0.05 -21.80 -0.20
N PHE A 287 0.79 -21.37 -1.15
CA PHE A 287 0.45 -20.33 -2.11
C PHE A 287 -0.75 -20.71 -2.97
N PHE A 288 -0.69 -21.86 -3.66
CA PHE A 288 -1.77 -22.29 -4.55
C PHE A 288 -3.03 -22.66 -3.77
N GLY A 289 -2.90 -23.31 -2.61
CA GLY A 289 -4.04 -23.62 -1.73
C GLY A 289 -4.75 -22.36 -1.24
N THR A 290 -3.98 -21.37 -0.76
CA THR A 290 -4.52 -20.08 -0.30
C THR A 290 -5.19 -19.34 -1.44
N MET A 291 -4.58 -19.26 -2.63
CA MET A 291 -5.18 -18.58 -3.78
C MET A 291 -6.43 -19.28 -4.30
N ALA A 292 -6.45 -20.61 -4.31
CA ALA A 292 -7.62 -21.39 -4.73
C ALA A 292 -8.85 -21.13 -3.84
N VAL A 293 -8.65 -20.90 -2.54
CA VAL A 293 -9.74 -20.56 -1.60
C VAL A 293 -10.04 -19.06 -1.62
N THR A 294 -9.01 -18.22 -1.72
CA THR A 294 -9.14 -16.76 -1.64
C THR A 294 -9.81 -16.16 -2.86
N ILE A 295 -9.48 -16.60 -4.08
CA ILE A 295 -10.00 -15.99 -5.30
C ILE A 295 -11.54 -16.11 -5.40
N PRO A 296 -12.18 -17.27 -5.17
CA PRO A 296 -13.64 -17.38 -5.20
C PRO A 296 -14.34 -16.54 -4.12
N LEU A 297 -13.80 -16.52 -2.90
CA LEU A 297 -14.38 -15.75 -1.79
C LEU A 297 -14.20 -14.24 -1.99
N ALA A 298 -13.05 -13.81 -2.50
CA ALA A 298 -12.78 -12.42 -2.85
C ALA A 298 -13.71 -11.95 -3.96
N TRP A 299 -13.93 -12.78 -4.99
CA TRP A 299 -14.89 -12.49 -6.05
C TRP A 299 -16.32 -12.36 -5.52
N LEU A 300 -16.73 -13.23 -4.60
CA LEU A 300 -18.04 -13.16 -3.97
C LEU A 300 -18.20 -11.87 -3.15
N LEU A 301 -17.21 -11.56 -2.29
CA LEU A 301 -17.18 -10.34 -1.49
C LEU A 301 -17.23 -9.10 -2.38
N HIS A 302 -16.45 -9.09 -3.46
CA HIS A 302 -16.42 -8.03 -4.45
C HIS A 302 -17.81 -7.82 -5.07
N ARG A 303 -18.52 -8.91 -5.41
CA ARG A 303 -19.87 -8.82 -5.99
C ARG A 303 -20.88 -8.17 -5.05
N PHE A 304 -20.77 -8.40 -3.75
CA PHE A 304 -21.66 -7.81 -2.73
C PHE A 304 -21.31 -6.36 -2.37
N THR A 305 -20.03 -6.01 -2.41
CA THR A 305 -19.53 -4.71 -1.95
C THR A 305 -19.32 -3.70 -3.08
N ARG A 306 -19.36 -4.16 -4.34
CA ARG A 306 -19.26 -3.30 -5.51
C ARG A 306 -20.35 -2.24 -5.49
N VAL A 307 -19.94 -1.01 -5.22
CA VAL A 307 -20.79 0.17 -5.36
C VAL A 307 -21.19 0.28 -6.82
N ARG A 308 -22.45 0.01 -7.13
CA ARG A 308 -23.03 0.37 -8.43
C ARG A 308 -22.99 1.89 -8.52
N ALA A 309 -22.11 2.40 -9.38
CA ALA A 309 -22.04 3.81 -9.73
C ALA A 309 -23.18 4.18 -10.68
#